data_AF-A0A351X1U0-F1
#
_entry.id   AF-A0A351X1U0-F1
#
_cell.length_a   1.000
_cell.length_b   1.000
_cell.length_c   1.000
_cell.angle_alpha   90.00
_cell.angle_beta   90.00
_cell.angle_gamma   90.00
#
_symmetry.space_group_name_H-M   'P 1'
#
loop_
_entity.id
_entity.type
_entity.pdbx_description
1 polymer ?
#
loop_
_entity_poly.entity_id
_entity_poly.type
_entity_poly.pdbx_seq_one_letter_code
_entity_poly.pdbx_strand_id
1 'polypeptide(L)' 'MQLLDNDLAFLHASAPVLEDYLLSDVLYFPVTGEHGRQLSGDTTRLTLGNLLLSLRRLQAVQLPADQTAEFEAL' A
#
# COMPACT_ATOMS: atom_id res chain seq x y z
N MET A 1 0.29 8.45 -13.60
CA MET A 1 0.56 9.06 -12.28
C MET A 1 -0.42 8.55 -11.25
N GLN A 2 -1.74 8.75 -11.41
CA GLN A 2 -2.75 8.30 -10.44
C GLN A 2 -2.64 6.85 -9.96
N LEU A 3 -2.21 5.91 -10.82
CA LEU A 3 -1.99 4.51 -10.41
C LEU A 3 -0.79 4.33 -9.46
N LEU A 4 0.29 5.09 -9.67
CA LEU A 4 1.48 5.07 -8.80
C LEU A 4 1.19 5.78 -7.47
N ASP A 5 0.44 6.89 -7.53
CA ASP A 5 -0.02 7.61 -6.33
C ASP A 5 -0.89 6.69 -5.45
N ASN A 6 -1.75 5.88 -6.08
CA ASN A 6 -2.54 4.86 -5.39
C ASN A 6 -1.68 3.71 -4.83
N ASP A 7 -0.64 3.27 -5.55
CA ASP A 7 0.28 2.23 -5.09
C ASP A 7 1.08 2.71 -3.85
N LEU A 8 1.56 3.96 -3.85
CA LEU A 8 2.22 4.60 -2.70
C LEU A 8 1.27 4.72 -1.51
N ALA A 9 0.08 5.31 -1.70
CA ALA A 9 -0.92 5.43 -0.66
C ALA A 9 -1.31 4.06 -0.08
N PHE A 10 -1.40 3.03 -0.92
CA PHE A 10 -1.67 1.66 -0.48
C PHE A 10 -0.57 1.09 0.40
N LEU A 11 0.71 1.22 0.02
CA LEU A 11 1.82 0.75 0.85
C LEU A 11 1.88 1.50 2.19
N HIS A 12 1.71 2.82 2.16
CA HIS A 12 1.73 3.67 3.34
C HIS A 12 0.61 3.34 4.32
N ALA A 13 -0.58 3.04 3.80
CA ALA A 13 -1.72 2.64 4.61
C ALA A 13 -1.58 1.20 5.15
N SER A 14 -0.82 0.35 4.47
CA SER A 14 -0.64 -1.06 4.81
C SER A 14 0.47 -1.32 5.81
N ALA A 15 1.54 -0.52 5.80
CA ALA A 15 2.72 -0.73 6.65
C ALA A 15 2.37 -0.84 8.16
N PRO A 16 1.52 0.03 8.75
CA PRO A 16 1.23 -0.03 10.18
C PRO A 16 0.40 -1.25 10.61
N VAL A 17 -0.31 -1.88 9.68
CA VAL A 17 -1.23 -3.01 9.95
C VAL A 17 -0.69 -4.35 9.40
N LEU A 18 0.53 -4.33 8.84
CA LEU A 18 1.12 -5.49 8.18
C LEU A 18 1.39 -6.63 9.17
N GLU A 19 1.91 -6.31 10.35
CA GLU A 19 2.19 -7.30 11.39
C GLU A 19 0.89 -8.00 11.83
N ASP A 20 -0.15 -7.22 12.15
CA ASP A 20 -1.46 -7.74 12.53
C ASP A 20 -2.06 -8.62 11.42
N TYR A 21 -1.89 -8.24 10.17
CA TYR A 21 -2.32 -9.05 9.04
C TYR A 21 -1.58 -10.38 8.95
N LEU A 22 -0.25 -10.38 9.09
CA LEU A 22 0.57 -11.61 8.98
C LEU A 22 0.25 -12.62 10.08
N LEU A 23 -0.17 -12.14 11.26
CA LEU A 23 -0.58 -12.97 12.39
C LEU A 23 -2.07 -13.35 12.36
N SER A 24 -2.84 -12.77 11.44
CA SER A 24 -4.27 -13.01 11.31
C SER A 24 -4.55 -14.27 10.48
N ASP A 25 -5.59 -15.00 10.87
CA ASP A 25 -6.22 -16.04 10.06
C ASP A 25 -7.20 -15.48 9.00
N VAL A 26 -7.32 -14.15 8.90
CA VAL A 26 -8.22 -13.45 7.99
C VAL A 26 -7.54 -13.20 6.64
N LEU A 27 -8.01 -13.91 5.61
CA LEU A 27 -7.55 -13.76 4.22
C LEU A 27 -7.83 -12.37 3.62
N TYR A 28 -8.83 -11.66 4.14
CA TYR A 28 -9.27 -10.34 3.66
C TYR A 28 -9.16 -9.30 4.78
N PHE A 29 -7.93 -8.94 5.12
CA PHE A 29 -7.68 -8.01 6.21
C PHE A 29 -8.06 -6.59 5.80
N PRO A 30 -8.99 -5.94 6.53
CA PRO A 30 -9.45 -4.62 6.15
C PRO A 30 -8.42 -3.57 6.59
N VAL A 31 -7.97 -2.73 5.66
CA VAL A 31 -7.23 -1.51 6.01
C VAL A 31 -8.26 -0.50 6.54
N THR A 32 -8.49 -0.49 7.84
CA THR A 32 -9.48 0.39 8.48
C THR A 32 -8.84 1.64 9.09
N GLY A 33 -9.66 2.66 9.40
CA GLY A 33 -9.19 3.86 10.10
C GLY A 33 -8.89 5.05 9.19
N GLU A 34 -7.97 5.92 9.62
CA GLU A 34 -7.53 7.11 8.86
C GLU A 34 -6.77 6.70 7.58
N HIS A 35 -5.93 5.68 7.68
CA HIS A 35 -5.13 5.11 6.59
C HIS A 35 -6.00 4.50 5.47
N GLY A 36 -7.08 3.80 5.82
CA GLY A 36 -8.01 3.23 4.83
C GLY A 36 -8.86 4.28 4.10
N ARG A 37 -9.10 5.45 4.70
CA ARG A 37 -9.88 6.55 4.10
C ARG A 37 -9.15 7.25 2.96
N GLN A 38 -7.83 7.15 2.91
CA GLN A 38 -7.00 7.72 1.85
C GLN A 38 -6.96 6.83 0.60
N LEU A 39 -7.35 5.56 0.71
CA LEU A 39 -7.47 4.64 -0.41
C LEU A 39 -8.77 4.92 -1.17
N SER A 40 -8.68 5.63 -2.29
CA SER A 40 -9.82 5.89 -3.16
C SER A 40 -10.01 4.74 -4.17
N GLY A 41 -11.07 3.94 -3.99
CA GLY A 41 -11.48 2.85 -4.90
C GLY A 41 -11.74 1.50 -4.21
N ASP A 42 -11.97 0.44 -5.01
CA ASP A 42 -12.17 -0.97 -4.58
C ASP A 42 -10.95 -1.61 -3.87
N THR A 43 -9.92 -0.82 -3.53
CA THR A 43 -8.66 -1.19 -2.86
C THR A 43 -8.83 -1.55 -1.38
N THR A 44 -10.01 -2.05 -1.00
CA THR A 44 -10.43 -2.31 0.39
C THR A 44 -9.73 -3.51 1.04
N ARG A 45 -8.86 -4.23 0.33
CA ARG A 45 -8.36 -5.54 0.78
C ARG A 45 -6.84 -5.59 0.75
N LEU A 46 -6.27 -5.58 1.94
CA LEU A 46 -4.86 -5.88 2.14
C LEU A 46 -4.64 -7.36 1.85
N THR A 47 -3.82 -7.63 0.85
CA THR A 47 -3.37 -8.98 0.51
C THR A 47 -1.87 -8.93 0.21
N LEU A 48 -1.15 -10.02 0.50
CA LEU A 48 0.27 -10.13 0.13
C LEU A 48 0.49 -9.92 -1.38
N GLY A 49 -0.46 -10.37 -2.22
CA GLY A 49 -0.41 -10.19 -3.66
C GLY A 49 -0.46 -8.72 -4.08
N ASN A 50 -1.37 -7.94 -3.50
CA ASN A 50 -1.47 -6.51 -3.79
C ASN A 50 -0.24 -5.74 -3.30
N LEU A 51 0.30 -6.08 -2.12
CA LEU A 51 1.55 -5.51 -1.60
C LEU A 51 2.72 -5.73 -2.57
N LEU A 52 2.91 -6.98 -2.99
CA LEU A 52 3.97 -7.33 -3.93
C LEU A 52 3.79 -6.62 -5.28
N LEU A 53 2.56 -6.54 -5.78
CA LEU A 53 2.26 -5.88 -7.05
C LEU A 53 2.59 -4.39 -7.00
N SER A 54 2.14 -3.68 -5.96
CA SER A 54 2.40 -2.24 -5.78
C SER A 54 3.90 -1.98 -5.62
N LEU A 55 4.62 -2.78 -4.81
CA LEU A 55 6.08 -2.69 -4.69
C LEU A 55 6.78 -2.85 -6.04
N ARG A 56 6.42 -3.87 -6.82
CA ARG A 56 7.05 -4.12 -8.12
C ARG A 56 6.77 -3.02 -9.13
N ARG A 57 5.57 -2.44 -9.13
CA ARG A 57 5.23 -1.32 -10.01
C ARG A 57 6.05 -0.08 -9.68
N LEU A 58 6.17 0.27 -8.40
CA LEU A 58 6.97 1.42 -7.95
C LEU A 58 8.47 1.22 -8.24
N GLN A 59 9.00 0.01 -8.06
CA GLN A 59 10.39 -0.32 -8.39
C GLN A 59 10.70 -0.31 -9.90
N ALA A 60 9.69 -0.56 -10.74
CA ALA A 60 9.88 -0.64 -12.19
C ALA A 60 9.85 0.74 -12.88
N VAL A 61 9.50 1.80 -12.16
CA VAL A 61 9.38 3.16 -12.69
C VAL A 61 10.34 4.10 -12.00
N GLN A 62 10.70 5.18 -12.68
CA GLN A 62 11.46 6.25 -12.08
C GLN A 62 10.48 7.21 -11.40
N LEU A 63 10.47 7.20 -10.07
CA LEU A 63 9.58 8.03 -9.27
C LEU A 63 10.05 9.49 -9.27
N PRO A 64 9.12 10.45 -9.17
CA PRO A 64 9.44 11.82 -8.74
C PRO A 64 10.24 11.85 -7.43
N ALA A 65 11.05 12.89 -7.20
CA ALA A 65 11.96 12.94 -6.07
C ALA A 65 11.24 12.93 -4.70
N ASP A 66 10.08 13.59 -4.63
CA ASP A 66 9.16 13.58 -3.49
C ASP A 66 8.62 12.18 -3.20
N GLN A 67 8.18 11.47 -4.24
CA GLN A 67 7.67 10.11 -4.14
C GLN A 67 8.75 9.07 -3.84
N THR A 68 9.98 9.30 -4.31
CA THR A 68 11.13 8.45 -3.99
C THR A 68 11.47 8.53 -2.52
N ALA A 69 11.52 9.74 -1.96
CA ALA A 69 11.80 9.94 -0.54
C ALA A 69 10.72 9.32 0.35
N GLU A 70 9.45 9.43 -0.06
CA GLU A 70 8.34 8.76 0.61
C GLU A 70 8.48 7.23 0.57
N PHE A 71 8.80 6.68 -0.60
CA PHE A 71 8.98 5.23 -0.78
C PHE A 71 10.14 4.67 0.05
N GLU A 72 11.27 5.40 0.13
CA GLU A 72 12.44 5.01 0.92
C GLU A 72 12.21 5.11 2.44
N ALA A 73 11.17 5.82 2.87
CA ALA A 73 10.83 6.02 4.29
C ALA A 73 9.80 5.02 4.84
N LEU A 74 9.23 4.15 3.98
CA LEU A 74 8.32 3.06 4.33
C LEU A 74 9.03 1.90 5.05
#